data_AF-A0A258BI21-F1
#
_entry.id   AF-A0A258BI21-F1
#
_cell.length_a   1.000
_cell.length_b   1.000
_cell.length_c   1.000
_cell.angle_alpha   90.00
_cell.angle_beta   90.00
_cell.angle_gamma   90.00
#
_symmetry.space_group_name_H-M   'P 1'
#
loop_
_entity.id
_entity.type
_entity.pdbx_description
1 polymer ?
#
loop_
_entity_poly.entity_id
_entity_poly.type
_entity_poly.pdbx_seq_one_letter_code
_entity_poly.pdbx_strand_id
1 'polypeptide(L)'
;IRNGWANPANQPRGDLQRVEYRFDDGALVRRSWSSPDAGPGTAIADQILLAGLEEISVHYGREESWRPDWIVSATAVEAPLPDKIQMVFTFGDEDTLTAKFRIGLRE
;
A
#
# COMPACT_ATOMS: atom_id res chain seq x y z
N ILE A 1 -1.63 4.16 -5.88
CA ILE A 1 -1.27 3.58 -7.20
C ILE A 1 0.20 3.19 -7.14
N ARG A 2 0.61 2.11 -7.80
CA ARG A 2 2.03 1.74 -7.98
C ARG A 2 2.34 1.57 -9.46
N ASN A 3 3.62 1.73 -9.82
CA ASN A 3 4.16 1.34 -11.12
C ASN A 3 4.71 -0.10 -11.07
N GLY A 4 5.36 -0.54 -12.16
CA GLY A 4 6.07 -1.82 -12.20
C GLY A 4 5.16 -3.04 -12.33
N TRP A 5 3.97 -2.90 -12.89
CA TRP A 5 3.14 -4.05 -13.27
C TRP A 5 3.54 -4.55 -14.66
N ALA A 6 4.58 -5.40 -14.69
CA ALA A 6 5.15 -5.95 -15.91
C ALA A 6 4.07 -6.48 -16.87
N ASN A 7 4.24 -6.19 -18.16
CA ASN A 7 3.34 -6.58 -19.23
C ASN A 7 4.09 -7.29 -20.38
N PRO A 8 4.79 -8.40 -20.11
CA PRO A 8 5.60 -9.08 -21.12
C PRO A 8 4.75 -9.67 -22.27
N ALA A 9 3.48 -9.94 -22.01
CA ALA A 9 2.53 -10.43 -23.02
C ALA A 9 1.84 -9.30 -23.83
N ASN A 10 2.24 -8.03 -23.62
CA ASN A 10 1.72 -6.84 -24.32
C ASN A 10 0.20 -6.74 -24.38
N GLN A 11 -0.46 -6.99 -23.24
CA GLN A 11 -1.90 -6.80 -23.08
C GLN A 11 -2.25 -5.30 -23.21
N PRO A 12 -3.49 -4.93 -23.63
CA PRO A 12 -3.91 -3.53 -23.80
C PRO A 12 -4.17 -2.85 -22.44
N ARG A 13 -3.12 -2.68 -21.64
CA ARG A 13 -3.12 -2.02 -20.32
C ARG A 13 -1.74 -1.39 -20.05
N GLY A 14 -1.73 -0.37 -19.20
CA GLY A 14 -0.49 0.24 -18.71
C GLY A 14 0.27 -0.62 -17.69
N ASP A 15 1.38 -0.07 -17.19
CA ASP A 15 2.22 -0.63 -16.13
C ASP A 15 1.81 -0.17 -14.72
N LEU A 16 0.84 0.74 -14.64
CA LEU A 16 0.24 1.21 -13.39
C LEU A 16 -0.80 0.22 -12.87
N GLN A 17 -0.82 0.04 -11.56
CA GLN A 17 -1.81 -0.78 -10.87
C GLN A 17 -2.34 -0.06 -9.63
N ARG A 18 -3.67 -0.03 -9.46
CA ARG A 18 -4.28 0.32 -8.19
C ARG A 18 -4.18 -0.86 -7.24
N VAL A 19 -3.69 -0.59 -6.03
CA VAL A 19 -3.55 -1.56 -4.95
C VAL A 19 -4.06 -0.95 -3.66
N GLU A 20 -4.58 -1.79 -2.79
CA GLU A 20 -5.04 -1.45 -1.46
C GLU A 20 -4.64 -2.58 -0.52
N TYR A 21 -4.27 -2.23 0.70
CA TYR A 21 -3.95 -3.16 1.77
C TYR A 21 -5.00 -2.99 2.85
N ARG A 22 -5.60 -4.09 3.29
CA ARG A 22 -6.64 -4.13 4.31
C ARG A 22 -6.22 -5.06 5.42
N PHE A 23 -6.56 -4.68 6.65
CA PHE A 23 -6.57 -5.60 7.77
C PHE A 23 -8.00 -6.14 7.89
N ASP A 24 -8.17 -7.44 7.69
CA ASP A 24 -9.47 -8.11 7.70
C ASP A 24 -9.31 -9.50 8.31
N ASP A 25 -10.17 -9.83 9.29
CA ASP A 25 -10.19 -11.12 10.01
C ASP A 25 -8.80 -11.67 10.39
N GLY A 26 -7.97 -10.82 11.01
CA GLY A 26 -6.63 -11.21 11.44
C GLY A 26 -5.62 -11.41 10.30
N ALA A 27 -5.89 -10.87 9.11
CA ALA A 27 -5.02 -11.00 7.95
C ALA A 27 -4.76 -9.66 7.24
N LEU A 28 -3.54 -9.51 6.70
CA LEU A 28 -3.21 -8.49 5.73
C LEU A 28 -3.64 -8.98 4.34
N VAL A 29 -4.70 -8.39 3.81
CA VAL A 29 -5.22 -8.67 2.47
C VAL A 29 -4.75 -7.58 1.51
N ARG A 30 -4.11 -7.99 0.42
CA ARG A 30 -3.80 -7.13 -0.72
C ARG A 30 -4.88 -7.26 -1.77
N ARG A 31 -5.58 -6.16 -2.01
CA ARG A 31 -6.52 -6.00 -3.12
C ARG A 31 -5.85 -5.31 -4.30
N SER A 32 -6.11 -5.79 -5.51
CA SER A 32 -5.62 -5.18 -6.74
C SER A 32 -6.69 -5.12 -7.82
N TRP A 33 -6.67 -4.04 -8.60
CA TRP A 33 -7.59 -3.82 -9.71
C TRP A 33 -6.86 -4.05 -11.04
N SER A 34 -7.60 -4.51 -12.05
CA SER A 34 -7.09 -4.67 -13.41
C SER A 34 -6.85 -3.35 -14.15
N SER A 35 -7.42 -2.24 -13.66
CA SER A 35 -7.23 -0.88 -14.17
C SER A 35 -6.98 0.09 -13.01
N PRO A 36 -6.06 1.09 -13.15
CA PRO A 36 -5.85 2.11 -12.13
C PRO A 36 -7.05 3.05 -11.98
N ASP A 37 -7.74 3.36 -13.08
CA ASP A 37 -9.01 4.08 -13.08
C ASP A 37 -10.13 3.03 -13.13
N ALA A 38 -10.65 2.69 -11.94
CA ALA A 38 -11.57 1.58 -11.76
C ALA A 38 -13.02 2.08 -11.80
N GLY A 39 -13.77 1.67 -12.83
CA GLY A 39 -15.22 1.84 -12.91
C GLY A 39 -16.01 0.59 -12.51
N PRO A 40 -17.35 0.62 -12.61
CA PRO A 40 -18.20 -0.55 -12.42
C PRO A 40 -17.74 -1.73 -13.29
N GLY A 41 -17.66 -2.93 -12.70
CA GLY A 41 -17.23 -4.15 -13.39
C GLY A 41 -15.72 -4.30 -13.59
N THR A 42 -14.89 -3.35 -13.12
CA THR A 42 -13.43 -3.52 -13.10
C THR A 42 -13.07 -4.75 -12.27
N ALA A 43 -12.31 -5.68 -12.84
CA ALA A 43 -11.91 -6.90 -12.16
C ALA A 43 -11.01 -6.59 -10.96
N ILE A 44 -11.28 -7.27 -9.85
CA ILE A 44 -10.57 -7.15 -8.57
C ILE A 44 -10.03 -8.53 -8.19
N ALA A 45 -8.81 -8.56 -7.67
CA ALA A 45 -8.21 -9.76 -7.09
C ALA A 45 -7.73 -9.45 -5.66
N ASP A 46 -8.18 -10.27 -4.71
CA ASP A 46 -7.76 -10.24 -3.31
C ASP A 46 -6.78 -11.38 -3.03
N GLN A 47 -5.73 -11.08 -2.25
CA GLN A 47 -4.71 -12.03 -1.85
C GLN A 47 -4.37 -11.84 -0.38
N ILE A 48 -4.47 -12.90 0.42
CA ILE A 48 -3.92 -12.93 1.77
C ILE A 48 -2.40 -12.94 1.66
N LEU A 49 -1.74 -11.94 2.22
CA LEU A 49 -0.28 -11.85 2.25
C LEU A 49 0.31 -12.38 3.55
N LEU A 50 -0.40 -12.16 4.65
CA LEU A 50 0.02 -12.49 6.01
C LEU A 50 -1.24 -12.73 6.85
N ALA A 51 -1.24 -13.74 7.70
CA ALA A 51 -2.36 -14.13 8.54
C ALA A 51 -1.90 -14.39 9.98
N GLY A 52 -2.85 -14.48 10.92
CA GLY A 52 -2.55 -14.63 12.35
C GLY A 52 -2.10 -13.32 13.00
N LEU A 53 -2.54 -12.20 12.44
CA LEU A 53 -2.23 -10.86 12.92
C LEU A 53 -3.29 -10.41 13.94
N GLU A 54 -2.84 -9.80 15.02
CA GLU A 54 -3.72 -9.11 15.97
C GLU A 54 -3.84 -7.63 15.64
N GLU A 55 -2.73 -7.04 15.17
CA GLU A 55 -2.65 -5.62 14.87
C GLU A 55 -1.73 -5.34 13.67
N ILE A 56 -2.08 -4.30 12.92
CA ILE A 56 -1.19 -3.68 11.94
C ILE A 56 -1.17 -2.17 12.22
N SER A 57 0.02 -1.63 12.49
CA SER A 57 0.23 -0.18 12.55
C SER A 57 1.06 0.30 11.37
N VAL A 58 0.70 1.47 10.84
CA VAL A 58 1.41 2.11 9.72
C VAL A 58 1.85 3.49 10.15
N HIS A 59 3.12 3.80 9.89
CA HIS A 59 3.68 5.12 10.11
C HIS A 59 4.27 5.65 8.82
N TYR A 60 4.02 6.92 8.55
CA TYR A 60 4.42 7.62 7.34
C TYR A 60 5.51 8.62 7.69
N GLY A 61 6.61 8.58 6.96
CA GLY A 61 7.76 9.42 7.21
C GLY A 61 7.99 10.43 6.10
N ARG A 62 8.29 11.66 6.48
CA ARG A 62 8.78 12.73 5.58
C ARG A 62 9.93 13.46 6.26
N GLU A 63 11.05 13.62 5.57
CA GLU A 63 12.28 14.16 6.17
C GLU A 63 12.63 13.40 7.47
N GLU A 64 12.81 14.06 8.60
CA GLU A 64 13.09 13.42 9.90
C GLU A 64 11.83 13.13 10.74
N SER A 65 10.64 13.47 10.22
CA SER A 65 9.37 13.32 10.95
C SER A 65 8.63 12.03 10.60
N TRP A 66 7.97 11.43 11.60
CA TRP A 66 7.05 10.31 11.46
C TRP A 66 5.64 10.68 11.95
N ARG A 67 4.62 10.17 11.29
CA ARG A 67 3.20 10.39 11.64
C ARG A 67 2.40 9.09 11.49
N PRO A 68 1.39 8.83 12.34
CA PRO A 68 0.55 7.63 12.24
C PRO A 68 -0.48 7.73 11.10
N ASP A 69 -0.70 8.94 10.58
CA ASP A 69 -1.62 9.23 9.48
C ASP A 69 -0.94 10.04 8.37
N TRP A 70 -1.46 9.90 7.16
CA TRP A 70 -1.04 10.68 6.00
C TRP A 70 -2.23 11.44 5.41
N ILE A 71 -2.50 12.61 6.00
CA ILE A 71 -3.59 13.48 5.59
C ILE A 71 -3.00 14.65 4.80
N VAL A 72 -3.49 14.82 3.57
CA VAL A 72 -3.16 15.95 2.71
C VAL A 72 -4.42 16.79 2.51
N SER A 73 -4.30 18.12 2.52
CA SER A 73 -5.43 19.01 2.25
C SER A 73 -5.99 18.76 0.86
N ALA A 74 -7.32 18.68 0.75
CA ALA A 74 -8.01 18.57 -0.53
C ALA A 74 -7.79 19.80 -1.45
N THR A 75 -7.38 20.95 -0.89
CA THR A 75 -7.07 22.17 -1.64
C THR A 75 -5.58 22.32 -1.94
N ALA A 76 -4.75 21.34 -1.58
CA ALA A 76 -3.32 21.41 -1.86
C ALA A 76 -3.09 21.32 -3.38
N VAL A 77 -2.28 22.24 -3.91
CA VAL A 77 -1.89 22.24 -5.33
C VAL A 77 -1.03 21.01 -5.65
N GLU A 78 -0.26 20.55 -4.68
CA GLU A 78 0.47 19.29 -4.73
C GLU A 78 0.14 18.45 -3.50
N ALA A 79 -0.09 17.16 -3.71
CA ALA A 79 -0.25 16.19 -2.64
C ALA A 79 1.02 15.36 -2.49
N PRO A 80 1.96 15.76 -1.60
CA PRO A 80 3.20 15.03 -1.46
C PRO A 80 2.92 13.60 -0.97
N LEU A 81 3.66 12.64 -1.53
CA LEU A 81 3.76 11.30 -0.98
C LEU A 81 4.71 11.31 0.22
N PRO A 82 4.60 10.34 1.14
CA PRO A 82 5.63 10.12 2.14
C PRO A 82 6.92 9.64 1.46
N ASP A 83 8.09 9.94 2.03
CA ASP A 83 9.39 9.47 1.54
C ASP A 83 9.65 8.01 1.95
N LYS A 84 8.99 7.58 3.02
CA LYS A 84 9.15 6.26 3.64
C LYS A 84 7.90 5.87 4.39
N ILE A 85 7.68 4.56 4.48
CA ILE A 85 6.63 3.96 5.29
C ILE A 85 7.23 2.90 6.20
N GLN A 86 6.69 2.76 7.39
CA GLN A 86 6.95 1.67 8.30
C GLN A 86 5.63 0.96 8.57
N MET A 87 5.63 -0.36 8.44
CA MET A 87 4.53 -1.22 8.85
C MET A 87 5.03 -2.08 10.00
N VAL A 88 4.26 -2.15 11.08
CA VAL A 88 4.50 -3.06 12.20
C VAL A 88 3.32 -4.01 12.27
N PHE A 89 3.63 -5.30 12.22
CA PHE A 89 2.67 -6.39 12.30
C PHE A 89 2.86 -7.09 13.65
N THR A 90 1.79 -7.26 14.42
CA THR A 90 1.80 -7.97 15.70
C THR A 90 1.08 -9.30 15.57
N PHE A 91 1.69 -10.37 16.08
CA PHE A 91 1.19 -11.75 16.08
C PHE A 91 1.12 -12.25 17.52
N GLY A 92 -0.06 -12.71 17.95
CA GLY A 92 -0.22 -13.13 19.34
C GLY A 92 0.15 -12.02 20.33
N ASP A 93 0.50 -12.42 21.55
CA ASP A 93 0.73 -11.47 22.65
C ASP A 93 2.06 -10.69 22.55
N GLU A 94 3.07 -11.14 21.78
CA GLU A 94 4.43 -10.54 21.84
C GLU A 94 5.22 -10.50 20.51
N ASP A 95 4.87 -11.27 19.48
CA ASP A 95 5.70 -11.37 18.28
C ASP A 95 5.44 -10.21 17.32
N THR A 96 6.49 -9.52 16.86
CA THR A 96 6.36 -8.40 15.93
C THR A 96 7.27 -8.51 14.71
N LEU A 97 6.73 -8.14 13.55
CA LEU A 97 7.49 -7.93 12.32
C LEU A 97 7.44 -6.45 11.94
N THR A 98 8.60 -5.81 11.84
CA THR A 98 8.72 -4.44 11.32
C THR A 98 9.25 -4.45 9.90
N ALA A 99 8.49 -3.90 8.96
CA ALA A 99 8.90 -3.70 7.57
C ALA A 99 9.01 -2.20 7.27
N LYS A 100 10.17 -1.76 6.77
CA LYS A 100 10.42 -0.35 6.39
C LYS A 100 10.71 -0.25 4.91
N PHE A 101 10.04 0.67 4.25
CA PHE A 101 10.18 0.90 2.81
C PHE A 101 10.47 2.37 2.54
N ARG A 102 11.38 2.64 1.61
CA ARG A 102 11.48 3.97 0.97
C ARG A 102 10.50 4.02 -0.20
N ILE A 103 9.91 5.18 -0.42
CA ILE A 103 8.90 5.41 -1.46
C ILE A 103 9.49 6.34 -2.52
N GLY A 104 9.21 6.03 -3.78
CA GLY A 104 9.78 6.73 -4.93
C GLY A 104 11.20 6.26 -5.27
N LEU A 105 11.70 6.75 -6.41
CA LEU A 105 13.10 6.60 -6.80
C LEU A 105 13.86 7.80 -6.25
N ARG A 106 14.96 7.57 -5.54
CA ARG A 106 16.01 8.59 -5.47
C ARG A 106 16.87 8.40 -6.71
N GLU A 107 16.97 9.46 -7.51
CA GLU A 107 18.16 9.67 -8.34
C GLU A 107 19.39 9.86 -7.44
#